data_AF-A0A182S6G5-F1
#
_entry.id   AF-A0A182S6G5-F1
#
_cell.length_a   1.000
_cell.length_b   1.000
_cell.length_c   1.000
_cell.angle_alpha   90.00
_cell.angle_beta   90.00
_cell.angle_gamma   90.00
#
_symmetry.space_group_name_H-M   'P 1'
#
loop_
_entity.id
_entity.type
_entity.pdbx_description
1 polymer ?
#
loop_
_entity_poly.entity_id
_entity_poly.type
_entity_poly.pdbx_seq_one_letter_code
_entity_poly.pdbx_strand_id
1 'polypeptide(L)'
;MKQFTTQQLILLKQRAQQQPQVIEHLKAQNAVVLNSPVQVPETAIATWNLYYFCPDHGVRLAWDRDCATHHRCPVDGRLFSGEPYDGAWWREMNGLNAKACHQLGLLWQLTGVTEYRDKVAAILTAYAAVYPDYQVHGNIPYNGPGKMNAQTLCEANCLLDFALGFDYIAEALTAQQRDYIASRLLRCGAEFLVAHRTPQLHNHEVKIGSAIGVLGFILQDETLLEFAVNHPYGLRYQLEHGLF
;
A
#
# COMPACT_ATOMS: atom_id res chain seq x y z
N MET A 1 16.25 -8.51 -6.05
CA MET A 1 15.10 -7.84 -6.69
C MET A 1 14.41 -8.81 -7.65
N LYS A 2 13.08 -8.89 -7.58
CA LYS A 2 12.20 -9.77 -8.36
C LYS A 2 11.47 -9.04 -9.49
N GLN A 3 11.20 -7.75 -9.34
CA GLN A 3 10.41 -6.96 -10.30
C GLN A 3 11.05 -6.79 -11.67
N PHE A 4 12.38 -6.61 -11.72
CA PHE A 4 13.11 -6.41 -12.97
C PHE A 4 14.35 -7.29 -13.01
N THR A 5 14.67 -7.78 -14.21
CA THR A 5 16.00 -8.32 -14.48
C THR A 5 17.03 -7.18 -14.50
N THR A 6 18.31 -7.52 -14.30
CA THR A 6 19.41 -6.56 -14.41
C THR A 6 19.40 -5.80 -15.74
N GLN A 7 19.11 -6.48 -16.85
CA GLN A 7 19.05 -5.87 -18.18
C GLN A 7 17.87 -4.90 -18.33
N GLN A 8 16.69 -5.26 -17.81
CA GLN A 8 15.53 -4.37 -17.80
C GLN A 8 15.82 -3.11 -16.98
N LEU A 9 16.45 -3.25 -15.82
CA LEU A 9 16.79 -2.12 -14.97
C LEU A 9 17.81 -1.17 -15.64
N ILE A 10 18.82 -1.70 -16.33
CA ILE A 10 19.77 -0.89 -17.11
C ILE A 10 19.03 -0.08 -18.18
N LEU A 11 18.10 -0.71 -18.92
CA LEU A 11 17.29 -0.03 -19.93
C LEU A 11 16.40 1.06 -19.32
N LEU A 12 15.78 0.79 -18.16
CA LEU A 12 14.95 1.77 -17.46
C LEU A 12 15.77 2.98 -17.00
N LYS A 13 16.99 2.76 -16.47
CA LYS A 13 17.92 3.84 -16.11
C LYS A 13 18.27 4.72 -17.32
N GLN A 14 18.57 4.10 -18.47
CA GLN A 14 18.86 4.83 -19.71
C GLN A 14 17.65 5.65 -20.18
N ARG A 15 16.44 5.07 -20.16
CA ARG A 15 15.20 5.79 -20.51
C ARG A 15 14.92 6.95 -19.56
N ALA A 16 15.12 6.76 -18.26
CA ALA A 16 14.94 7.81 -17.27
C ALA A 16 15.90 8.99 -17.48
N GLN A 17 17.16 8.72 -17.89
CA GLN A 17 18.11 9.77 -18.26
C GLN A 17 17.67 10.57 -19.49
N GLN A 18 16.99 9.93 -20.45
CA GLN A 18 16.43 10.57 -21.64
C GLN A 18 15.09 11.28 -21.38
N GLN A 19 14.44 11.00 -20.25
CA GLN A 19 13.11 11.49 -19.89
C GLN A 19 13.10 12.02 -18.44
N PRO A 20 13.85 13.09 -18.13
CA PRO A 20 13.96 13.62 -16.78
C PRO A 20 12.60 14.04 -16.19
N GLN A 21 11.62 14.38 -17.03
CA GLN A 21 10.26 14.70 -16.62
C GLN A 21 9.57 13.56 -15.84
N VAL A 22 9.93 12.29 -16.10
CA VAL A 22 9.38 11.15 -15.34
C VAL A 22 9.88 11.17 -13.90
N ILE A 23 11.17 11.47 -13.70
CA ILE A 23 11.77 11.60 -12.37
C ILE A 23 11.15 12.77 -11.62
N GLU A 24 11.03 13.94 -12.25
CA GLU A 24 10.40 15.10 -11.62
C GLU A 24 8.93 14.87 -11.30
N HIS A 25 8.20 14.18 -12.18
CA HIS A 25 6.81 13.81 -11.91
C HIS A 25 6.69 12.87 -10.69
N LEU A 26 7.52 11.83 -10.60
CA LEU A 26 7.52 10.92 -9.46
C LEU A 26 7.92 11.64 -8.17
N LYS A 27 8.89 12.56 -8.21
CA LYS A 27 9.27 13.39 -7.06
C LYS A 27 8.09 14.28 -6.61
N ALA A 28 7.44 14.97 -7.55
CA ALA A 28 6.30 15.82 -7.26
C ALA A 28 5.13 15.03 -6.66
N GLN A 29 4.83 13.83 -7.18
CA GLN A 29 3.78 12.97 -6.65
C GLN A 29 4.05 12.49 -5.21
N ASN A 30 5.33 12.43 -4.81
CA ASN A 30 5.73 11.94 -3.49
C ASN A 30 6.22 13.05 -2.55
N ALA A 31 6.13 14.32 -2.96
CA ALA A 31 6.71 15.44 -2.21
C ALA A 31 6.21 15.51 -0.76
N VAL A 32 4.91 15.25 -0.53
CA VAL A 32 4.31 15.24 0.81
C VAL A 32 4.98 14.20 1.72
N VAL A 33 5.15 12.96 1.25
CA VAL A 33 5.72 11.88 2.06
C VAL A 33 7.25 11.98 2.14
N LEU A 34 7.89 12.35 1.04
CA LEU A 34 9.35 12.50 0.96
C LEU A 34 9.85 13.59 1.92
N ASN A 35 9.22 14.76 1.89
CA ASN A 35 9.70 15.95 2.61
C ASN A 35 9.15 16.06 4.03
N SER A 36 8.39 15.09 4.52
CA SER A 36 7.81 15.10 5.87
C SER A 36 8.29 13.91 6.70
N PRO A 37 8.25 13.99 8.05
CA PRO A 37 8.46 12.84 8.90
C PRO A 37 7.50 11.68 8.57
N VAL A 38 7.94 10.45 8.79
CA VAL A 38 7.09 9.27 8.64
C VAL A 38 5.93 9.38 9.65
N GLN A 39 4.70 9.19 9.15
CA GLN A 39 3.49 9.23 9.97
C GLN A 39 2.69 7.96 9.71
N VAL A 40 2.56 7.12 10.73
CA VAL A 40 1.86 5.84 10.72
C VAL A 40 0.93 5.84 11.92
N PRO A 41 -0.32 5.36 11.82
CA PRO A 41 -1.22 5.37 12.96
C PRO A 41 -0.73 4.39 14.02
N GLU A 42 -0.77 4.75 15.30
CA GLU A 42 -0.39 3.83 16.38
C GLU A 42 -1.41 2.71 16.58
N THR A 43 -2.66 2.94 16.14
CA THR A 43 -3.79 2.03 16.29
C THR A 43 -4.58 1.88 14.98
N ALA A 44 -5.44 0.87 14.92
CA ALA A 44 -6.29 0.59 13.77
C ALA A 44 -7.50 1.55 13.73
N ILE A 45 -7.35 2.70 13.07
CA ILE A 45 -8.35 3.80 13.09
C ILE A 45 -8.85 4.24 11.72
N ALA A 46 -8.42 3.61 10.63
CA ALA A 46 -8.85 4.05 9.31
C ALA A 46 -10.30 3.62 9.00
N THR A 47 -11.09 4.50 8.40
CA THR A 47 -12.44 4.17 7.92
C THR A 47 -12.49 4.08 6.39
N TRP A 48 -13.69 3.98 5.82
CA TRP A 48 -13.87 3.90 4.38
C TRP A 48 -13.53 5.22 3.70
N ASN A 49 -12.79 5.16 2.58
CA ASN A 49 -12.41 6.35 1.83
C ASN A 49 -13.60 7.16 1.30
N LEU A 50 -14.76 6.52 1.09
CA LEU A 50 -15.97 7.22 0.64
C LEU A 50 -16.61 8.09 1.72
N TYR A 51 -16.17 8.00 2.98
CA TYR A 51 -16.59 8.93 4.02
C TYR A 51 -15.87 10.29 3.94
N TYR A 52 -14.81 10.43 3.13
CA TYR A 52 -14.05 11.67 3.01
C TYR A 52 -14.64 12.67 2.00
N PHE A 53 -15.95 12.85 2.05
CA PHE A 53 -16.72 13.72 1.15
C PHE A 53 -17.65 14.63 1.95
N CYS A 54 -17.81 15.87 1.48
CA CYS A 54 -18.79 16.80 2.03
C CYS A 54 -20.21 16.27 1.75
N PRO A 55 -21.05 16.07 2.78
CA PRO A 55 -22.41 15.55 2.59
C PRO A 55 -23.34 16.53 1.85
N ASP A 56 -23.06 17.83 1.94
CA ASP A 56 -23.90 18.87 1.32
C ASP A 56 -23.53 19.07 -0.16
N HIS A 57 -22.24 18.99 -0.50
CA HIS A 57 -21.71 19.34 -1.82
C HIS A 57 -21.24 18.16 -2.67
N GLY A 58 -21.09 16.96 -2.09
CA GLY A 58 -20.61 15.77 -2.79
C GLY A 58 -19.15 15.83 -3.27
N VAL A 59 -18.37 16.82 -2.82
CA VAL A 59 -16.95 16.97 -3.16
C VAL A 59 -16.05 16.35 -2.09
N ARG A 60 -14.85 15.91 -2.49
CA ARG A 60 -13.86 15.40 -1.54
C ARG A 60 -13.46 16.51 -0.56
N LEU A 61 -13.35 16.17 0.73
CA LEU A 61 -12.83 17.10 1.73
C LEU A 61 -11.34 17.38 1.45
N ALA A 62 -10.90 18.59 1.78
CA ALA A 62 -9.51 18.99 1.63
C ALA A 62 -8.65 18.21 2.63
N TRP A 63 -7.82 17.32 2.11
CA TRP A 63 -6.86 16.56 2.93
C TRP A 63 -5.66 17.43 3.25
N ASP A 64 -5.35 17.55 4.53
CA ASP A 64 -4.20 18.28 5.06
C ASP A 64 -3.38 17.33 5.94
N ARG A 65 -2.10 17.13 5.60
CA ARG A 65 -1.20 16.24 6.33
C ARG A 65 -1.11 16.59 7.82
N ASP A 66 -1.12 17.87 8.13
CA ASP A 66 -0.84 18.34 9.48
C ASP A 66 -2.13 18.52 10.30
N CYS A 67 -3.30 18.20 9.72
CA CYS A 67 -4.60 18.30 10.37
C CYS A 67 -5.44 17.03 10.17
N ALA A 68 -5.26 16.05 11.07
CA ALA A 68 -5.98 14.78 11.02
C ALA A 68 -7.42 14.84 11.57
N THR A 69 -7.85 15.97 12.15
CA THR A 69 -9.13 16.07 12.89
C THR A 69 -10.08 17.16 12.39
N HIS A 70 -9.66 18.00 11.43
CA HIS A 70 -10.50 19.05 10.87
C HIS A 70 -10.42 19.04 9.35
N HIS A 71 -11.51 18.61 8.72
CA HIS A 71 -11.57 18.32 7.30
C HIS A 71 -12.47 19.36 6.62
N ARG A 72 -11.86 20.22 5.81
CA ARG A 72 -12.54 21.39 5.24
C ARG A 72 -13.21 21.04 3.91
N CYS A 73 -14.48 21.40 3.74
CA CYS A 73 -15.11 21.42 2.43
C CYS A 73 -14.52 22.54 1.57
N PRO A 74 -14.05 22.26 0.34
CA PRO A 74 -13.44 23.26 -0.52
C PRO A 74 -14.43 24.27 -1.12
N VAL A 75 -15.76 24.05 -0.99
CA VAL A 75 -16.79 24.92 -1.57
C VAL A 75 -17.19 26.05 -0.63
N ASP A 76 -17.49 25.71 0.63
CA ASP A 76 -18.05 26.63 1.61
C ASP A 76 -17.17 26.81 2.86
N GLY A 77 -16.07 26.06 2.96
CA GLY A 77 -15.18 26.10 4.11
C GLY A 77 -15.70 25.40 5.36
N ARG A 78 -16.86 24.72 5.30
CA ARG A 78 -17.41 23.98 6.45
C ARG A 78 -16.43 22.91 6.93
N LEU A 79 -16.26 22.81 8.24
CA LEU A 79 -15.38 21.84 8.89
C LEU A 79 -16.16 20.60 9.33
N PHE A 80 -15.59 19.44 9.08
CA PHE A 80 -16.03 18.13 9.55
C PHE A 80 -14.94 17.53 10.43
N SER A 81 -15.31 16.84 11.50
CA SER A 81 -14.38 16.31 12.51
C SER A 81 -14.95 15.05 13.15
N GLY A 82 -14.08 14.18 13.68
CA GLY A 82 -14.48 12.93 14.31
C GLY A 82 -14.82 11.85 13.27
N GLU A 83 -15.24 10.68 13.75
CA GLU A 83 -15.62 9.59 12.86
C GLU A 83 -16.91 9.92 12.08
N PRO A 84 -16.98 9.56 10.79
CA PRO A 84 -16.02 8.72 10.06
C PRO A 84 -14.87 9.48 9.36
N TYR A 85 -14.78 10.81 9.50
CA TYR A 85 -13.87 11.65 8.71
C TYR A 85 -12.41 11.49 9.12
N ASP A 86 -12.14 11.42 10.42
CA ASP A 86 -10.78 11.27 10.97
C ASP A 86 -10.16 9.94 10.52
N GLY A 87 -10.90 8.84 10.57
CA GLY A 87 -10.43 7.58 10.02
C GLY A 87 -10.28 7.59 8.49
N ALA A 88 -11.11 8.32 7.76
CA ALA A 88 -10.99 8.39 6.31
C ALA A 88 -9.78 9.23 5.88
N TRP A 89 -9.34 10.18 6.73
CA TRP A 89 -8.06 10.85 6.61
C TRP A 89 -6.89 9.87 6.78
N TRP A 90 -6.95 8.98 7.77
CA TRP A 90 -5.93 7.94 7.97
C TRP A 90 -5.88 6.94 6.83
N ARG A 91 -7.03 6.62 6.23
CA ARG A 91 -7.09 5.82 5.00
C ARG A 91 -6.30 6.47 3.87
N GLU A 92 -6.37 7.78 3.69
CA GLU A 92 -5.56 8.49 2.70
C GLU A 92 -4.07 8.45 3.06
N MET A 93 -3.71 8.73 4.32
CA MET A 93 -2.32 8.68 4.79
C MET A 93 -1.68 7.31 4.53
N ASN A 94 -2.38 6.22 4.84
CA ASN A 94 -1.90 4.85 4.58
C ASN A 94 -1.69 4.60 3.08
N GLY A 95 -2.60 5.11 2.24
CA GLY A 95 -2.46 5.03 0.78
C GLY A 95 -1.26 5.82 0.24
N LEU A 96 -1.03 7.03 0.78
CA LEU A 96 0.12 7.87 0.41
C LEU A 96 1.44 7.20 0.80
N ASN A 97 1.54 6.65 2.02
CA ASN A 97 2.72 5.92 2.47
C ASN A 97 3.00 4.69 1.61
N ALA A 98 1.98 3.89 1.31
CA ALA A 98 2.13 2.69 0.47
C ALA A 98 2.60 3.04 -0.93
N LYS A 99 1.90 3.96 -1.60
CA LYS A 99 2.29 4.45 -2.93
C LYS A 99 3.72 4.99 -2.94
N ALA A 100 4.10 5.76 -1.90
CA ALA A 100 5.45 6.30 -1.77
C ALA A 100 6.50 5.21 -1.58
N CYS A 101 6.24 4.15 -0.81
CA CYS A 101 7.16 3.02 -0.70
C CYS A 101 7.53 2.45 -2.09
N HIS A 102 6.52 2.22 -2.93
CA HIS A 102 6.74 1.69 -4.26
C HIS A 102 7.46 2.71 -5.17
N GLN A 103 6.97 3.94 -5.26
CA GLN A 103 7.50 4.95 -6.19
C GLN A 103 8.87 5.50 -5.79
N LEU A 104 9.13 5.72 -4.50
CA LEU A 104 10.44 6.13 -4.01
C LEU A 104 11.46 4.98 -4.15
N GLY A 105 11.04 3.72 -3.96
CA GLY A 105 11.89 2.56 -4.23
C GLY A 105 12.32 2.51 -5.70
N LEU A 106 11.39 2.77 -6.62
CA LEU A 106 11.71 2.89 -8.05
C LEU A 106 12.64 4.08 -8.33
N LEU A 107 12.38 5.25 -7.74
CA LEU A 107 13.25 6.43 -7.87
C LEU A 107 14.67 6.13 -7.40
N TRP A 108 14.85 5.42 -6.28
CA TRP A 108 16.16 4.97 -5.83
C TRP A 108 16.82 4.08 -6.88
N GLN A 109 16.09 3.11 -7.41
CA GLN A 109 16.61 2.21 -8.43
C GLN A 109 17.01 2.94 -9.72
N LEU A 110 16.29 3.99 -10.12
CA LEU A 110 16.61 4.77 -11.33
C LEU A 110 17.76 5.77 -11.13
N THR A 111 17.88 6.36 -9.94
CA THR A 111 18.76 7.52 -9.71
C THR A 111 19.96 7.23 -8.81
N GLY A 112 19.89 6.19 -7.97
CA GLY A 112 20.89 5.89 -6.95
C GLY A 112 20.85 6.79 -5.71
N VAL A 113 19.95 7.78 -5.64
CA VAL A 113 19.87 8.74 -4.53
C VAL A 113 19.34 8.05 -3.26
N THR A 114 20.17 7.99 -2.21
CA THR A 114 19.91 7.19 -1.00
C THR A 114 18.73 7.68 -0.16
N GLU A 115 18.41 8.98 -0.22
CA GLU A 115 17.26 9.56 0.50
C GLU A 115 15.95 8.82 0.20
N TYR A 116 15.74 8.43 -1.06
CA TYR A 116 14.55 7.68 -1.45
C TYR A 116 14.51 6.29 -0.79
N ARG A 117 15.63 5.55 -0.81
CA ARG A 117 15.76 4.26 -0.13
C ARG A 117 15.51 4.40 1.38
N ASP A 118 16.10 5.41 1.99
CA ASP A 118 16.04 5.62 3.44
C ASP A 118 14.61 5.96 3.88
N LYS A 119 13.88 6.74 3.08
CA LYS A 119 12.45 6.99 3.30
C LYS A 119 11.61 5.72 3.22
N VAL A 120 11.83 4.88 2.19
CA VAL A 120 11.11 3.59 2.06
C VAL A 120 11.41 2.70 3.28
N ALA A 121 12.68 2.57 3.68
CA ALA A 121 13.07 1.77 4.85
C ALA A 121 12.39 2.27 6.13
N ALA A 122 12.33 3.59 6.33
CA ALA A 122 11.69 4.20 7.50
C ALA A 122 10.18 3.93 7.54
N ILE A 123 9.47 4.08 6.42
CA ILE A 123 8.03 3.79 6.34
C ILE A 123 7.76 2.32 6.64
N LEU A 124 8.45 1.39 5.95
CA LEU A 124 8.23 -0.05 6.12
C LEU A 124 8.53 -0.50 7.56
N THR A 125 9.57 0.06 8.17
CA THR A 125 9.93 -0.25 9.57
C THR A 125 8.89 0.30 10.55
N ALA A 126 8.36 1.50 10.31
CA ALA A 126 7.29 2.07 11.14
C ALA A 126 6.02 1.22 11.10
N TYR A 127 5.59 0.76 9.91
CA TYR A 127 4.45 -0.17 9.82
C TYR A 127 4.77 -1.53 10.44
N ALA A 128 5.98 -2.09 10.24
CA ALA A 128 6.38 -3.36 10.86
C ALA A 128 6.35 -3.33 12.40
N ALA A 129 6.54 -2.15 13.00
CA ALA A 129 6.47 -1.98 14.45
C ALA A 129 5.05 -2.20 15.00
N VAL A 130 4.03 -1.73 14.29
CA VAL A 130 2.65 -1.64 14.81
C VAL A 130 1.65 -2.58 14.13
N TYR A 131 1.89 -2.96 12.87
CA TYR A 131 0.91 -3.68 12.05
C TYR A 131 0.45 -5.02 12.63
N PRO A 132 1.31 -5.87 13.24
CA PRO A 132 0.85 -7.10 13.88
C PRO A 132 -0.20 -6.87 14.96
N ASP A 133 -0.08 -5.77 15.70
CA ASP A 133 -0.87 -5.46 16.89
C ASP A 133 -2.14 -4.66 16.58
N TYR A 134 -2.32 -4.20 15.34
CA TYR A 134 -3.57 -3.58 14.89
C TYR A 134 -4.76 -4.52 15.06
N GLN A 135 -5.84 -3.97 15.60
CA GLN A 135 -7.12 -4.67 15.68
C GLN A 135 -7.76 -4.83 14.30
N VAL A 136 -8.35 -5.99 14.07
CA VAL A 136 -9.19 -6.22 12.90
C VAL A 136 -10.47 -5.41 13.05
N HIS A 137 -10.80 -4.59 12.06
CA HIS A 137 -11.95 -3.70 12.08
C HIS A 137 -12.53 -3.51 10.67
N GLY A 138 -13.60 -2.72 10.56
CA GLY A 138 -14.31 -2.49 9.31
C GLY A 138 -15.48 -3.45 9.13
N ASN A 139 -16.61 -2.91 8.69
CA ASN A 139 -17.88 -3.61 8.57
C ASN A 139 -18.58 -3.30 7.24
N ILE A 140 -17.80 -2.92 6.21
CA ILE A 140 -18.33 -2.63 4.89
C ILE A 140 -18.92 -3.93 4.32
N PRO A 141 -20.22 -3.99 4.00
CA PRO A 141 -20.85 -5.20 3.53
C PRO A 141 -20.11 -5.79 2.32
N TYR A 142 -19.86 -7.10 2.34
CA TYR A 142 -19.23 -7.87 1.27
C TYR A 142 -17.76 -7.55 0.95
N ASN A 143 -17.08 -6.70 1.72
CA ASN A 143 -15.71 -6.29 1.41
C ASN A 143 -14.64 -6.85 2.35
N GLY A 144 -15.06 -7.65 3.35
CA GLY A 144 -14.19 -8.14 4.42
C GLY A 144 -13.68 -7.04 5.35
N PRO A 145 -13.08 -7.39 6.49
CA PRO A 145 -12.48 -6.42 7.40
C PRO A 145 -11.08 -5.99 6.92
N GLY A 146 -10.44 -5.06 7.62
CA GLY A 146 -9.02 -4.76 7.47
C GLY A 146 -8.32 -4.53 8.82
N LYS A 147 -7.06 -4.04 8.79
CA LYS A 147 -6.23 -3.76 9.97
C LYS A 147 -5.71 -2.33 9.98
N MET A 148 -4.95 -1.92 8.97
CA MET A 148 -4.59 -0.52 8.73
C MET A 148 -5.68 0.24 7.96
N ASN A 149 -6.56 -0.46 7.26
CA ASN A 149 -7.68 0.06 6.47
C ASN A 149 -8.99 -0.65 6.84
N ALA A 150 -10.13 -0.11 6.41
CA ALA A 150 -11.45 -0.64 6.76
C ALA A 150 -11.95 -1.85 5.91
N GLN A 151 -11.15 -2.36 4.96
CA GLN A 151 -11.54 -3.49 4.10
C GLN A 151 -10.35 -4.23 3.49
N THR A 152 -10.52 -5.54 3.19
CA THR A 152 -9.46 -6.44 2.72
C THR A 152 -8.86 -5.99 1.39
N LEU A 153 -9.66 -5.43 0.48
CA LEU A 153 -9.13 -4.86 -0.77
C LEU A 153 -8.12 -3.72 -0.51
N CYS A 154 -8.40 -2.86 0.46
CA CYS A 154 -7.52 -1.72 0.75
C CYS A 154 -6.24 -2.19 1.44
N GLU A 155 -6.34 -3.20 2.32
CA GLU A 155 -5.18 -3.92 2.84
C GLU A 155 -4.31 -4.47 1.71
N ALA A 156 -4.92 -5.21 0.77
CA ALA A 156 -4.21 -5.82 -0.34
C ALA A 156 -3.46 -4.80 -1.19
N ASN A 157 -4.10 -3.67 -1.52
CA ASN A 157 -3.45 -2.61 -2.30
C ASN A 157 -2.25 -2.00 -1.55
N CYS A 158 -2.37 -1.71 -0.25
CA CYS A 158 -1.27 -1.12 0.52
C CYS A 158 -0.11 -2.12 0.69
N LEU A 159 -0.42 -3.37 1.05
CA LEU A 159 0.57 -4.43 1.22
C LEU A 159 1.29 -4.76 -0.09
N LEU A 160 0.60 -4.68 -1.23
CA LEU A 160 1.22 -4.85 -2.54
C LEU A 160 2.27 -3.76 -2.79
N ASP A 161 1.93 -2.48 -2.64
CA ASP A 161 2.89 -1.40 -2.85
C ASP A 161 4.04 -1.43 -1.83
N PHE A 162 3.78 -1.83 -0.57
CA PHE A 162 4.84 -2.07 0.41
C PHE A 162 5.78 -3.20 -0.01
N ALA A 163 5.25 -4.32 -0.52
CA ALA A 163 6.06 -5.43 -1.00
C ALA A 163 6.94 -5.02 -2.19
N LEU A 164 6.38 -4.29 -3.17
CA LEU A 164 7.13 -3.78 -4.32
C LEU A 164 8.22 -2.79 -3.89
N GLY A 165 7.91 -1.88 -2.96
CA GLY A 165 8.90 -0.98 -2.36
C GLY A 165 10.02 -1.74 -1.64
N PHE A 166 9.67 -2.75 -0.84
CA PHE A 166 10.63 -3.61 -0.15
C PHE A 166 11.54 -4.35 -1.12
N ASP A 167 11.01 -4.98 -2.18
CA ASP A 167 11.81 -5.70 -3.17
C ASP A 167 12.81 -4.81 -3.91
N TYR A 168 12.47 -3.53 -4.11
CA TYR A 168 13.45 -2.57 -4.62
C TYR A 168 14.62 -2.42 -3.67
N ILE A 169 14.40 -2.23 -2.36
CA ILE A 169 15.44 -1.85 -1.39
C ILE A 169 16.11 -2.99 -0.64
N ALA A 170 15.56 -4.22 -0.70
CA ALA A 170 15.93 -5.32 0.18
C ALA A 170 17.44 -5.62 0.24
N GLU A 171 18.12 -5.64 -0.91
CA GLU A 171 19.57 -5.93 -0.99
C GLU A 171 20.44 -4.87 -0.30
N ALA A 172 19.95 -3.63 -0.16
CA ALA A 172 20.67 -2.56 0.52
C ALA A 172 20.39 -2.46 2.03
N LEU A 173 19.44 -3.23 2.55
CA LEU A 173 19.14 -3.32 3.98
C LEU A 173 20.10 -4.29 4.68
N THR A 174 20.22 -4.17 6.01
CA THR A 174 20.85 -5.23 6.81
C THR A 174 19.95 -6.47 6.87
N ALA A 175 20.51 -7.64 7.21
CA ALA A 175 19.71 -8.85 7.41
C ALA A 175 18.62 -8.64 8.47
N GLN A 176 18.97 -8.00 9.59
CA GLN A 176 18.02 -7.70 10.66
C GLN A 176 16.86 -6.80 10.19
N GLN A 177 17.15 -5.75 9.42
CA GLN A 177 16.10 -4.87 8.88
C GLN A 177 15.20 -5.62 7.90
N ARG A 178 15.78 -6.43 7.01
CA ARG A 178 15.01 -7.25 6.07
C ARG A 178 14.09 -8.21 6.81
N ASP A 179 14.62 -8.95 7.77
CA ASP A 179 13.86 -9.97 8.51
C ASP A 179 12.75 -9.33 9.33
N TYR A 180 13.00 -8.17 9.94
CA TYR A 180 12.01 -7.42 10.70
C TYR A 180 10.83 -7.00 9.82
N ILE A 181 11.09 -6.38 8.67
CA ILE A 181 10.04 -5.94 7.74
C ILE A 181 9.31 -7.15 7.13
N ALA A 182 10.06 -8.16 6.68
CA ALA A 182 9.49 -9.35 6.04
C ALA A 182 8.56 -10.13 6.98
N SER A 183 8.98 -10.32 8.24
CA SER A 183 8.19 -11.09 9.23
C SER A 183 7.02 -10.29 9.78
N ARG A 184 7.25 -9.05 10.22
CA ARG A 184 6.22 -8.29 10.97
C ARG A 184 5.26 -7.50 10.08
N LEU A 185 5.63 -7.16 8.84
CA LEU A 185 4.73 -6.46 7.93
C LEU A 185 4.25 -7.38 6.80
N LEU A 186 5.15 -7.87 5.97
CA LEU A 186 4.77 -8.53 4.72
C LEU A 186 4.12 -9.90 4.97
N ARG A 187 4.72 -10.75 5.80
CA ARG A 187 4.18 -12.08 6.13
C ARG A 187 2.88 -11.97 6.94
N CYS A 188 2.85 -11.15 7.98
CA CYS A 188 1.63 -10.87 8.75
C CYS A 188 0.50 -10.33 7.87
N GLY A 189 0.82 -9.43 6.93
CA GLY A 189 -0.12 -8.93 5.94
C GLY A 189 -0.63 -10.03 5.01
N ALA A 190 0.25 -10.87 4.47
CA ALA A 190 -0.12 -11.98 3.60
C ALA A 190 -1.07 -12.98 4.32
N GLU A 191 -0.76 -13.34 5.57
CA GLU A 191 -1.60 -14.22 6.40
C GLU A 191 -2.99 -13.62 6.63
N PHE A 192 -3.07 -12.32 6.91
CA PHE A 192 -4.34 -11.61 7.02
C PHE A 192 -5.15 -11.67 5.72
N LEU A 193 -4.50 -11.41 4.57
CA LEU A 193 -5.18 -11.47 3.27
C LEU A 193 -5.68 -12.89 2.95
N VAL A 194 -4.89 -13.92 3.21
CA VAL A 194 -5.29 -15.33 3.04
C VAL A 194 -6.51 -15.65 3.90
N ALA A 195 -6.53 -15.23 5.16
CA ALA A 195 -7.63 -15.48 6.09
C ALA A 195 -8.96 -14.82 5.69
N HIS A 196 -8.90 -13.72 4.92
CA HIS A 196 -10.07 -12.92 4.55
C HIS A 196 -10.40 -12.91 3.05
N ARG A 197 -9.70 -13.71 2.25
CA ARG A 197 -9.99 -13.93 0.83
C ARG A 197 -11.23 -14.81 0.71
N THR A 198 -12.24 -14.38 -0.04
CA THR A 198 -13.51 -15.11 -0.19
C THR A 198 -13.62 -15.86 -1.52
N PRO A 199 -14.39 -16.96 -1.62
CA PRO A 199 -14.60 -17.69 -2.87
C PRO A 199 -15.61 -16.97 -3.78
N GLN A 200 -15.22 -15.80 -4.32
CA GLN A 200 -16.07 -14.96 -5.17
C GLN A 200 -15.38 -14.64 -6.50
N LEU A 201 -16.12 -14.69 -7.63
CA LEU A 201 -15.68 -14.11 -8.89
C LEU A 201 -15.88 -12.60 -8.83
N HIS A 202 -14.84 -11.86 -8.44
CA HIS A 202 -14.95 -10.44 -8.19
C HIS A 202 -13.59 -9.75 -8.27
N ASN A 203 -13.60 -8.48 -8.70
CA ASN A 203 -12.39 -7.68 -8.83
C ASN A 203 -11.62 -7.55 -7.49
N HIS A 204 -12.33 -7.56 -6.34
CA HIS A 204 -11.68 -7.55 -5.02
C HIS A 204 -10.82 -8.79 -4.82
N GLU A 205 -11.35 -9.98 -5.13
CA GLU A 205 -10.62 -11.23 -4.95
C GLU A 205 -9.46 -11.37 -5.92
N VAL A 206 -9.57 -10.80 -7.12
CA VAL A 206 -8.43 -10.70 -8.06
C VAL A 206 -7.32 -9.83 -7.46
N LYS A 207 -7.65 -8.67 -6.86
CA LYS A 207 -6.67 -7.77 -6.24
C LYS A 207 -6.03 -8.39 -5.00
N ILE A 208 -6.83 -9.02 -4.14
CA ILE A 208 -6.36 -9.72 -2.94
C ILE A 208 -5.45 -10.88 -3.33
N GLY A 209 -5.89 -11.74 -4.26
CA GLY A 209 -5.08 -12.85 -4.77
C GLY A 209 -3.78 -12.39 -5.44
N SER A 210 -3.81 -11.28 -6.18
CA SER A 210 -2.60 -10.70 -6.79
C SER A 210 -1.61 -10.22 -5.74
N ALA A 211 -2.08 -9.55 -4.68
CA ALA A 211 -1.23 -9.10 -3.58
C ALA A 211 -0.61 -10.30 -2.85
N ILE A 212 -1.39 -11.34 -2.54
CA ILE A 212 -0.88 -12.58 -1.92
C ILE A 212 0.19 -13.23 -2.80
N GLY A 213 -0.05 -13.31 -4.12
CA GLY A 213 0.90 -13.91 -5.06
C GLY A 213 2.23 -13.13 -5.13
N VAL A 214 2.17 -11.79 -5.18
CA VAL A 214 3.38 -10.95 -5.18
C VAL A 214 4.13 -11.06 -3.84
N LEU A 215 3.40 -11.05 -2.72
CA LEU A 215 3.98 -11.28 -1.38
C LEU A 215 4.67 -12.64 -1.32
N GLY A 216 4.02 -13.71 -1.79
CA GLY A 216 4.60 -15.05 -1.88
C GLY A 216 5.87 -15.10 -2.73
N PHE A 217 5.88 -14.42 -3.89
CA PHE A 217 7.06 -14.39 -4.75
C PHE A 217 8.25 -13.66 -4.13
N ILE A 218 8.00 -12.54 -3.45
CA ILE A 218 9.04 -11.73 -2.78
C ILE A 218 9.54 -12.43 -1.52
N LEU A 219 8.65 -13.02 -0.73
CA LEU A 219 8.98 -13.77 0.48
C LEU A 219 9.52 -15.18 0.21
N GLN A 220 9.51 -15.62 -1.06
CA GLN A 220 9.87 -16.98 -1.49
C GLN A 220 9.04 -18.05 -0.77
N ASP A 221 7.75 -17.79 -0.61
CA ASP A 221 6.79 -18.67 0.05
C ASP A 221 5.89 -19.34 -0.99
N GLU A 222 6.21 -20.59 -1.32
CA GLU A 222 5.48 -21.39 -2.30
C GLU A 222 4.03 -21.65 -1.87
N THR A 223 3.73 -21.67 -0.57
CA THR A 223 2.37 -21.89 -0.05
C THR A 223 1.47 -20.70 -0.38
N LEU A 224 1.99 -19.47 -0.23
CA LEU A 224 1.26 -18.25 -0.63
C LEU A 224 1.04 -18.19 -2.14
N LEU A 225 2.03 -18.62 -2.93
CA LEU A 225 1.90 -18.68 -4.40
C LEU A 225 0.83 -19.69 -4.84
N GLU A 226 0.85 -20.89 -4.25
CA GLU A 226 -0.13 -21.94 -4.54
C GLU A 226 -1.55 -21.47 -4.16
N PHE A 227 -1.70 -20.84 -2.99
CA PHE A 227 -2.97 -20.27 -2.55
C PHE A 227 -3.49 -19.21 -3.54
N ALA A 228 -2.63 -18.27 -3.93
CA ALA A 228 -3.00 -17.18 -4.82
C ALA A 228 -3.42 -17.68 -6.22
N VAL A 229 -2.67 -18.62 -6.79
CA VAL A 229 -2.83 -19.00 -8.21
C VAL A 229 -3.82 -20.15 -8.40
N ASN A 230 -3.68 -21.22 -7.62
CA ASN A 230 -4.24 -22.53 -7.93
C ASN A 230 -5.38 -22.97 -7.01
N HIS A 231 -5.46 -22.44 -5.78
CA HIS A 231 -6.58 -22.75 -4.88
C HIS A 231 -7.93 -22.38 -5.53
N PRO A 232 -9.06 -23.03 -5.17
CA PRO A 232 -10.39 -22.62 -5.63
C PRO A 232 -10.60 -21.10 -5.59
N TYR A 233 -11.18 -20.55 -6.67
CA TYR A 233 -11.31 -19.09 -6.94
C TYR A 233 -10.00 -18.33 -7.10
N GLY A 234 -8.86 -19.03 -7.24
CA GLY A 234 -7.52 -18.47 -7.41
C GLY A 234 -7.38 -17.69 -8.70
N LEU A 235 -6.25 -17.03 -8.91
CA LEU A 235 -6.03 -16.17 -10.08
C LEU A 235 -6.28 -16.92 -11.40
N ARG A 236 -5.91 -18.20 -11.50
CA ARG A 236 -6.23 -19.01 -12.68
C ARG A 236 -7.75 -19.12 -12.88
N TYR A 237 -8.48 -19.49 -11.83
CA TYR A 237 -9.94 -19.62 -11.89
C TYR A 237 -10.62 -18.29 -12.25
N GLN A 238 -10.18 -17.17 -11.67
CA GLN A 238 -10.69 -15.84 -11.98
C GLN A 238 -10.48 -15.48 -13.46
N LEU A 239 -9.34 -15.84 -14.05
CA LEU A 239 -9.06 -15.58 -15.46
C LEU A 239 -9.90 -16.47 -16.38
N GLU A 240 -10.07 -17.74 -16.03
CA GLU A 240 -10.84 -18.71 -16.82
C GLU A 240 -12.35 -18.45 -16.80
N HIS A 241 -12.88 -17.86 -15.71
CA HIS A 241 -14.33 -17.76 -15.49
C HIS A 241 -14.83 -16.34 -15.25
N GLY A 242 -13.95 -15.35 -15.04
CA GLY A 242 -14.33 -13.97 -14.71
C GLY A 242 -14.40 -13.02 -15.90
N LEU A 243 -14.02 -13.48 -17.10
CA LEU A 243 -14.13 -12.72 -18.34
C LEU A 243 -15.33 -13.29 -19.13
N PHE A 244 -16.42 -12.54 -19.16
CA PHE A 244 -17.61 -12.82 -19.98
C PHE A 244 -17.70 -11.81 -21.12
#